data_AF-A0A5B2Z176-F1
#
_entry.id   AF-A0A5B2Z176-F1
#
_cell.length_a   1.000
_cell.length_b   1.000
_cell.length_c   1.000
_cell.angle_alpha   90.00
_cell.angle_beta   90.00
_cell.angle_gamma   90.00
#
_symmetry.space_group_name_H-M   'P 1'
#
loop_
_entity.id
_entity.type
_entity.pdbx_description
1 polymer ?
#
loop_
_entity_poly.entity_id
_entity_poly.type
_entity_poly.pdbx_seq_one_letter_code
_entity_poly.pdbx_strand_id
1 'polypeptide(L)'
;MSKTSLHATTIYAVRHNGEAAMAGDGQVTLGEQVIMKQTARKVRRLYEGKVLAGFAGSVADAFTLFEKFETKLQQFSGNLERAAVELAQEWRGDKQLRQLEAMLIVMDKDAILVVSGTGEVIAPDDDLIAIGSGGNYALSAGRALKRHASQLSAKEMAYESLKVASDICVFTNDNIIVETL
;
A
#
# COMPACT_ATOMS: atom_id res chain seq x y z
N MET A 1 -26.47 -13.52 -7.40
CA MET A 1 -25.62 -12.89 -8.44
C MET A 1 -24.19 -12.93 -7.94
N SER A 2 -23.29 -13.59 -8.69
CA SER A 2 -21.85 -13.62 -8.37
C SER A 2 -21.36 -12.18 -8.26
N LYS A 3 -20.90 -11.78 -7.07
CA LYS A 3 -20.36 -10.45 -6.81
C LYS A 3 -19.06 -10.37 -7.60
N THR A 4 -19.03 -9.63 -8.71
CA THR A 4 -17.81 -9.49 -9.52
C THR A 4 -16.72 -8.86 -8.66
N SER A 5 -15.75 -9.67 -8.22
CA SER A 5 -14.62 -9.21 -7.40
C SER A 5 -13.59 -8.52 -8.31
N LEU A 6 -13.00 -7.43 -7.81
CA LEU A 6 -11.89 -6.78 -8.49
C LEU A 6 -10.62 -7.11 -7.71
N HIS A 7 -9.75 -7.91 -8.32
CA HIS A 7 -8.43 -8.18 -7.77
C HIS A 7 -7.53 -7.01 -8.16
N ALA A 8 -7.12 -6.28 -7.13
CA ALA A 8 -6.27 -5.13 -7.25
C ALA A 8 -4.81 -5.50 -7.02
N THR A 9 -3.97 -4.64 -7.58
CA THR A 9 -2.51 -4.58 -7.47
C THR A 9 -1.99 -4.90 -6.06
N THR A 10 -0.83 -5.53 -6.02
CA THR A 10 0.01 -5.73 -4.85
C THR A 10 0.83 -4.48 -4.58
N ILE A 11 0.83 -4.04 -3.33
CA ILE A 11 1.62 -2.89 -2.87
C ILE A 11 2.51 -3.36 -1.72
N TYR A 12 3.77 -2.96 -1.75
CA TYR A 12 4.77 -3.27 -0.73
C TYR A 12 5.47 -1.99 -0.29
N ALA A 13 5.64 -1.79 1.02
CA ALA A 13 6.34 -0.65 1.59
C ALA A 13 7.45 -1.13 2.53
N VAL A 14 8.58 -0.44 2.51
CA VAL A 14 9.73 -0.72 3.36
C VAL A 14 10.45 0.57 3.73
N ARG A 15 10.87 0.64 4.99
CA ARG A 15 11.88 1.56 5.48
C ARG A 15 13.13 0.76 5.80
N HIS A 16 14.27 1.16 5.27
CA HIS A 16 15.53 0.45 5.43
C HIS A 16 16.70 1.40 5.30
N ASN A 17 17.66 1.33 6.23
CA ASN A 17 18.86 2.17 6.25
C ASN A 17 18.60 3.69 6.12
N GLY A 18 17.50 4.19 6.72
CA GLY A 18 17.12 5.61 6.66
C GLY A 18 16.44 6.02 5.35
N GLU A 19 16.23 5.08 4.42
CA GLU A 19 15.48 5.29 3.18
C GLU A 19 14.07 4.70 3.28
N ALA A 20 13.14 5.28 2.54
CA ALA A 20 11.74 4.85 2.47
C ALA A 20 11.34 4.61 1.02
N ALA A 21 10.78 3.43 0.74
CA ALA A 21 10.30 3.06 -0.58
C ALA A 21 8.93 2.36 -0.50
N MET A 22 8.04 2.73 -1.42
CA MET A 22 6.79 2.03 -1.66
C MET A 22 6.70 1.65 -3.13
N ALA A 23 6.41 0.37 -3.39
CA ALA A 23 6.26 -0.14 -4.73
C ALA A 23 4.86 -0.73 -4.93
N GLY A 24 4.38 -0.68 -6.17
CA GLY A 24 3.16 -1.37 -6.58
C GLY A 24 3.30 -1.94 -7.99
N ASP A 25 2.66 -3.08 -8.24
CA ASP A 25 2.51 -3.60 -9.59
C ASP A 25 1.36 -2.91 -10.34
N GLY A 26 1.21 -3.23 -11.63
CA GLY A 26 0.26 -2.58 -12.51
C GLY A 26 -0.98 -3.40 -12.85
N GLN A 27 -1.10 -4.66 -12.38
CA GLN A 27 -2.17 -5.55 -12.80
C GLN A 27 -3.51 -5.20 -12.15
N VAL A 28 -4.55 -5.15 -12.97
CA VAL A 28 -5.95 -5.08 -12.55
C VAL A 28 -6.69 -6.24 -13.19
N THR A 29 -7.21 -7.14 -12.36
CA THR A 29 -7.94 -8.32 -12.81
C THR A 29 -9.40 -8.22 -12.36
N LEU A 30 -10.32 -8.40 -13.31
CA LEU A 30 -11.76 -8.42 -13.08
C LEU A 30 -12.25 -9.86 -13.00
N GLY A 31 -12.96 -10.17 -11.92
CA GLY A 31 -13.25 -11.55 -11.55
C GLY A 31 -11.96 -12.33 -11.34
N GLU A 32 -12.00 -13.63 -11.57
CA GLU A 32 -10.86 -14.51 -11.29
C GLU A 32 -9.93 -14.70 -12.50
N GLN A 33 -10.26 -14.15 -13.68
CA GLN A 33 -9.64 -14.57 -14.95
C GLN A 33 -9.27 -13.46 -15.91
N VAL A 34 -9.95 -12.30 -15.91
CA VAL A 34 -9.81 -11.33 -17.01
C VAL A 34 -8.90 -10.18 -16.59
N ILE A 35 -7.70 -10.09 -17.17
CA ILE A 35 -6.79 -8.96 -16.97
C ILE A 35 -7.32 -7.76 -17.77
N MET A 36 -7.68 -6.68 -17.06
CA MET A 36 -8.24 -5.45 -17.64
C MET A 36 -7.18 -4.39 -17.91
N LYS A 37 -6.13 -4.34 -17.09
CA LYS A 37 -5.03 -3.37 -17.19
C LYS A 37 -3.75 -3.97 -16.60
N GLN A 38 -2.61 -3.58 -17.15
CA GLN A 38 -1.29 -4.05 -16.71
C GLN A 38 -0.37 -2.95 -16.17
N THR A 39 -0.79 -1.67 -16.25
CA THR A 39 0.03 -0.49 -15.93
C THR A 39 -0.68 0.46 -14.97
N ALA A 40 -1.48 -0.06 -14.05
CA ALA A 40 -2.08 0.76 -12.99
C ALA A 40 -1.01 1.38 -12.09
N ARG A 41 -1.32 2.54 -11.51
CA ARG A 41 -0.45 3.23 -10.55
C ARG A 41 -1.29 3.53 -9.31
N LYS A 42 -1.11 2.76 -8.24
CA LYS A 42 -1.89 2.91 -6.99
C LYS A 42 -1.08 3.41 -5.81
N VAL A 43 0.20 3.72 -6.04
CA VAL A 43 1.04 4.46 -5.10
C VAL A 43 0.97 5.94 -5.49
N ARG A 44 0.72 6.81 -4.51
CA ARG A 44 0.58 8.25 -4.70
C ARG A 44 1.40 9.00 -3.67
N ARG A 45 2.01 10.11 -4.10
CA ARG A 45 2.63 11.11 -3.22
C ARG A 45 1.58 12.07 -2.69
N LEU A 46 1.60 12.27 -1.38
CA LEU A 46 0.73 13.16 -0.61
C LEU A 46 1.59 14.17 0.16
N TYR A 47 0.95 15.21 0.68
CA TYR A 47 1.54 16.20 1.59
C TYR A 47 2.86 16.76 1.09
N GLU A 48 2.81 17.47 -0.05
CA GLU A 48 3.98 18.07 -0.71
C GLU A 48 5.07 17.05 -1.08
N GLY A 49 4.69 15.79 -1.26
CA GLY A 49 5.62 14.71 -1.61
C GLY A 49 6.38 14.11 -0.44
N LYS A 50 6.05 14.48 0.80
CA LYS A 50 6.67 13.98 2.03
C LYS A 50 6.07 12.68 2.55
N VAL A 51 4.92 12.26 1.99
CA VAL A 51 4.19 11.05 2.38
C VAL A 51 3.90 10.22 1.13
N LEU A 52 4.11 8.91 1.22
CA LEU A 52 3.63 7.94 0.22
C LEU A 52 2.39 7.22 0.77
N ALA A 53 1.39 7.07 -0.08
CA ALA A 53 0.18 6.33 0.24
C ALA A 53 -0.16 5.33 -0.86
N GLY A 54 -0.58 4.13 -0.47
CA GLY A 54 -0.90 3.03 -1.35
C GLY A 54 -2.20 2.34 -0.95
N PHE A 55 -3.11 2.15 -1.89
CA PHE A 55 -4.42 1.53 -1.63
C PHE A 55 -4.72 0.39 -2.62
N ALA A 56 -4.97 -0.81 -2.10
CA ALA A 56 -5.21 -2.01 -2.89
C ALA A 56 -6.72 -2.29 -3.13
N GLY A 57 -7.54 -1.25 -3.30
CA GLY A 57 -8.96 -1.36 -3.61
C GLY A 57 -9.36 -0.68 -4.92
N SER A 58 -10.61 -0.24 -5.03
CA SER A 58 -11.08 0.48 -6.22
C SER A 58 -10.41 1.85 -6.37
N VAL A 59 -10.38 2.38 -7.59
CA VAL A 59 -9.79 3.71 -7.86
C VAL A 59 -10.62 4.82 -7.19
N ALA A 60 -11.95 4.71 -7.18
CA ALA A 60 -12.82 5.72 -6.58
C ALA A 60 -12.62 5.82 -5.06
N ASP A 61 -12.52 4.67 -4.39
CA ASP A 61 -12.26 4.61 -2.95
C ASP A 61 -10.86 5.16 -2.63
N ALA A 62 -9.86 4.84 -3.47
CA ALA A 62 -8.50 5.35 -3.32
C ALA A 62 -8.47 6.88 -3.32
N PHE A 63 -9.11 7.52 -4.32
CA PHE A 63 -9.18 8.99 -4.40
C PHE A 63 -9.82 9.59 -3.15
N THR A 64 -10.95 9.03 -2.72
CA THR A 64 -11.68 9.50 -1.54
C THR A 64 -10.83 9.41 -0.27
N LEU A 65 -10.15 8.28 -0.04
CA LEU A 65 -9.30 8.09 1.13
C LEU A 65 -8.05 8.96 1.09
N PHE A 66 -7.43 9.14 -0.08
CA PHE A 66 -6.28 10.02 -0.24
C PHE A 66 -6.63 11.48 0.04
N GLU A 67 -7.77 11.99 -0.46
CA GLU A 67 -8.20 13.38 -0.20
C GLU A 67 -8.53 13.61 1.27
N LYS A 68 -9.23 12.65 1.92
CA LYS A 68 -9.49 12.70 3.36
C LYS A 68 -8.18 12.70 4.14
N PHE A 69 -7.24 11.82 3.80
CA PHE A 69 -5.96 11.72 4.49
C PHE A 69 -5.08 12.96 4.29
N GLU A 70 -5.01 13.52 3.08
CA GLU A 70 -4.33 14.78 2.78
C GLU A 70 -4.86 15.91 3.67
N THR A 71 -6.18 15.99 3.83
CA THR A 71 -6.83 16.97 4.71
C THR A 71 -6.41 16.77 6.17
N LYS A 72 -6.35 15.52 6.67
CA LYS A 72 -5.88 15.22 8.03
C LYS A 72 -4.39 15.56 8.21
N LEU A 73 -3.55 15.27 7.23
CA LEU A 73 -2.13 15.63 7.26
C LEU A 73 -1.96 17.15 7.37
N GLN A 74 -2.72 17.93 6.60
CA GLN A 74 -2.71 19.39 6.71
C GLN A 74 -3.19 19.86 8.09
N GLN A 75 -4.30 19.30 8.59
CA GLN A 75 -4.87 19.64 9.89
C GLN A 75 -3.90 19.38 11.05
N PHE A 76 -3.12 18.30 10.98
CA PHE A 76 -2.19 17.88 12.03
C PHE A 76 -0.72 18.17 11.69
N SER A 77 -0.47 19.11 10.77
CA SER A 77 0.88 19.60 10.43
C SER A 77 1.86 18.47 10.08
N GLY A 78 1.39 17.48 9.33
CA GLY A 78 2.18 16.35 8.85
C GLY A 78 2.39 15.22 9.85
N ASN A 79 1.75 15.25 11.03
CA ASN A 79 1.84 14.14 11.98
C ASN A 79 1.12 12.89 11.43
N LEU A 80 1.89 11.90 10.98
CA LEU A 80 1.40 10.72 10.28
C LEU A 80 0.50 9.86 11.17
N GLU A 81 0.91 9.57 12.41
CA GLU A 81 0.16 8.71 13.34
C GLU A 81 -1.18 9.33 13.69
N ARG A 82 -1.21 10.61 14.03
CA ARG A 82 -2.44 11.32 14.38
C ARG A 82 -3.38 11.42 13.19
N ALA A 83 -2.85 11.75 12.01
CA ALA A 83 -3.66 11.78 10.79
C ALA A 83 -4.25 10.40 10.46
N ALA A 84 -3.48 9.31 10.69
CA ALA A 84 -3.92 7.95 10.42
C ALA A 84 -5.03 7.51 11.37
N VAL A 85 -4.91 7.81 12.67
CA VAL A 85 -5.96 7.52 13.66
C VAL A 85 -7.24 8.27 13.35
N GLU A 86 -7.15 9.55 13.00
CA GLU A 86 -8.32 10.38 12.67
C GLU A 86 -8.99 9.94 11.37
N LEU A 87 -8.20 9.51 10.37
CA LEU A 87 -8.74 8.88 9.16
C LEU A 87 -9.44 7.56 9.50
N ALA A 88 -8.84 6.72 10.33
CA ALA A 88 -9.41 5.42 10.71
C ALA A 88 -10.77 5.59 11.42
N GLN A 89 -10.89 6.58 12.30
CA GLN A 89 -12.16 6.91 12.97
C GLN A 89 -13.22 7.39 11.96
N GLU A 90 -12.84 8.29 11.04
CA GLU A 90 -13.75 8.80 10.02
C GLU A 90 -14.19 7.70 9.04
N TRP A 91 -13.26 6.85 8.61
CA TRP A 91 -13.51 5.71 7.73
C TRP A 91 -14.48 4.71 8.39
N ARG A 92 -14.25 4.36 9.66
CA ARG A 92 -15.15 3.47 10.42
C ARG A 92 -16.57 4.03 10.57
N GLY A 93 -16.68 5.36 10.72
CA GLY A 93 -17.96 6.06 10.84
C GLY A 93 -18.76 6.13 9.55
N ASP A 94 -18.08 6.10 8.40
CA ASP A 94 -18.70 6.19 7.08
C ASP A 94 -19.37 4.87 6.69
N LYS A 95 -20.70 4.89 6.49
CA LYS A 95 -21.50 3.70 6.16
C LYS A 95 -21.10 3.03 4.85
N GLN A 96 -20.57 3.79 3.89
CA GLN A 96 -20.14 3.28 2.59
C GLN A 96 -18.72 2.74 2.71
N LEU A 97 -17.78 3.55 3.23
CA LEU A 97 -16.36 3.19 3.24
C LEU A 97 -16.06 2.06 4.24
N ARG A 98 -16.76 1.93 5.36
CA ARG A 98 -16.50 0.86 6.36
C ARG A 98 -16.68 -0.56 5.83
N GLN A 99 -17.35 -0.73 4.69
CA GLN A 99 -17.58 -2.04 4.05
C GLN A 99 -16.40 -2.46 3.17
N LEU A 100 -15.41 -1.59 2.98
CA LEU A 100 -14.22 -1.89 2.21
C LEU A 100 -13.35 -2.87 2.98
N GLU A 101 -13.05 -4.00 2.35
CA GLU A 101 -12.11 -5.01 2.85
C GLU A 101 -10.65 -4.63 2.55
N ALA A 102 -10.44 -3.61 1.71
CA ALA A 102 -9.12 -3.13 1.34
C ALA A 102 -8.46 -2.32 2.46
N MET A 103 -7.15 -2.42 2.54
CA MET A 103 -6.30 -1.66 3.46
C MET A 103 -5.58 -0.52 2.73
N LEU A 104 -5.22 0.51 3.49
CA LEU A 104 -4.41 1.65 3.06
C LEU A 104 -3.05 1.57 3.75
N ILE A 105 -1.96 1.60 3.01
CA ILE A 105 -0.62 1.86 3.56
C ILE A 105 -0.33 3.35 3.43
N VAL A 106 0.18 3.97 4.50
CA VAL A 106 0.73 5.32 4.50
C VAL A 106 2.11 5.29 5.14
N MET A 107 3.06 6.05 4.59
CA MET A 107 4.40 6.13 5.15
C MET A 107 5.01 7.51 4.92
N ASP A 108 5.83 7.95 5.86
CA ASP A 108 6.75 9.07 5.71
C ASP A 108 8.19 8.58 5.93
N LYS A 109 9.13 9.51 6.14
CA LYS A 109 10.53 9.19 6.42
C LYS A 109 10.74 8.46 7.77
N ASP A 110 9.81 8.58 8.71
CA ASP A 110 9.97 8.16 10.10
C ASP A 110 9.12 6.93 10.45
N ALA A 111 7.99 6.70 9.78
CA ALA A 111 7.05 5.62 10.11
C ALA A 111 6.33 5.02 8.88
N ILE A 112 5.87 3.76 9.04
CA ILE A 112 4.94 3.07 8.14
C ILE A 112 3.70 2.71 8.96
N LEU A 113 2.51 2.98 8.42
CA LEU A 113 1.24 2.61 9.04
C LEU A 113 0.32 1.94 8.04
N VAL A 114 -0.45 0.97 8.52
CA VAL A 114 -1.61 0.40 7.82
C VAL A 114 -2.87 0.89 8.48
N VAL A 115 -3.82 1.37 7.67
CA VAL A 115 -5.14 1.85 8.10
C VAL A 115 -6.22 1.00 7.43
N SER A 116 -7.25 0.62 8.19
CA SER A 116 -8.38 -0.17 7.69
C SER A 116 -9.74 0.48 7.96
N GLY A 117 -10.75 0.05 7.21
CA GLY A 117 -12.14 0.47 7.41
C GLY A 117 -12.78 -0.01 8.73
N THR A 118 -12.14 -0.93 9.45
CA THR A 118 -12.56 -1.34 10.80
C THR A 118 -12.12 -0.36 11.88
N GLY A 119 -11.30 0.63 11.52
CA GLY A 119 -10.75 1.64 12.43
C GLY A 119 -9.44 1.21 13.09
N GLU A 120 -8.74 0.22 12.53
CA GLU A 120 -7.43 -0.20 13.02
C GLU A 120 -6.33 0.66 12.40
N VAL A 121 -5.29 0.95 13.20
CA VAL A 121 -4.04 1.57 12.77
C VAL A 121 -2.89 0.74 13.30
N ILE A 122 -2.08 0.19 12.40
CA ILE A 122 -1.05 -0.80 12.73
C ILE A 122 0.30 -0.33 12.20
N ALA A 123 1.29 -0.26 13.09
CA ALA A 123 2.70 -0.09 12.71
C ALA A 123 3.36 -1.48 12.62
N PRO A 124 4.08 -1.81 11.53
CA PRO A 124 4.77 -3.08 11.40
C PRO A 124 6.07 -3.10 12.23
N ASP A 125 6.31 -4.19 12.96
CA ASP A 125 7.49 -4.32 13.84
C ASP A 125 8.83 -4.20 13.09
N ASP A 126 8.87 -4.73 11.87
CA ASP A 126 10.10 -4.83 11.08
C ASP A 126 10.28 -3.66 10.11
N ASP A 127 9.49 -2.58 10.17
CA ASP A 127 9.54 -1.47 9.20
C ASP A 127 9.30 -1.91 7.73
N LEU A 128 8.49 -2.95 7.51
CA LEU A 128 7.97 -3.34 6.19
C LEU A 128 6.56 -3.91 6.27
N ILE A 129 5.76 -3.71 5.23
CA ILE A 129 4.41 -4.27 5.13
C ILE A 129 3.97 -4.38 3.68
N ALA A 130 2.97 -5.21 3.40
CA ALA A 130 2.40 -5.37 2.08
C ALA A 130 0.88 -5.58 2.12
N ILE A 131 0.19 -5.17 1.07
CA ILE A 131 -1.26 -5.33 0.88
C ILE A 131 -1.56 -5.76 -0.57
N GLY A 132 -2.80 -6.18 -0.82
CA GLY A 132 -3.26 -6.59 -2.15
C GLY A 132 -3.04 -8.08 -2.44
N SER A 133 -3.33 -8.48 -3.68
CA SER A 133 -3.51 -9.89 -4.06
C SER A 133 -2.27 -10.78 -3.80
N GLY A 134 -1.07 -10.25 -4.05
CA GLY A 134 0.21 -10.91 -3.82
C GLY A 134 0.93 -10.43 -2.55
N GLY A 135 0.25 -9.71 -1.66
CA GLY A 135 0.87 -9.04 -0.51
C GLY A 135 1.66 -9.99 0.39
N ASN A 136 1.11 -11.17 0.67
CA ASN A 136 1.78 -12.16 1.54
C ASN A 136 3.08 -12.71 0.92
N TYR A 137 3.13 -12.86 -0.41
CA TYR A 137 4.35 -13.29 -1.09
C TYR A 137 5.41 -12.20 -1.03
N ALA A 138 5.03 -10.96 -1.32
CA ALA A 138 5.92 -9.81 -1.25
C ALA A 138 6.43 -9.58 0.19
N LEU A 139 5.58 -9.69 1.20
CA LEU A 139 5.96 -9.56 2.61
C LEU A 139 6.97 -10.64 3.02
N SER A 140 6.74 -11.88 2.60
CA SER A 140 7.65 -12.99 2.89
C SER A 140 9.02 -12.79 2.24
N ALA A 141 9.04 -12.39 0.96
CA ALA A 141 10.27 -12.06 0.24
C ALA A 141 11.01 -10.89 0.89
N GLY A 142 10.31 -9.79 1.18
CA GLY A 142 10.87 -8.60 1.81
C GLY A 142 11.46 -8.87 3.19
N ARG A 143 10.81 -9.67 4.03
CA ARG A 143 11.34 -10.08 5.33
C ARG A 143 12.64 -10.88 5.18
N ALA A 144 12.68 -11.80 4.22
CA ALA A 144 13.88 -12.59 3.94
C ALA A 144 15.04 -11.70 3.45
N LEU A 145 14.76 -10.78 2.52
CA LEU A 145 15.74 -9.81 2.01
C LEU A 145 16.25 -8.90 3.11
N LYS A 146 15.37 -8.36 3.96
CA LYS A 146 15.76 -7.48 5.06
C LYS A 146 16.69 -8.17 6.07
N ARG A 147 16.47 -9.47 6.31
CA ARG A 147 17.27 -10.27 7.26
C ARG A 147 18.59 -10.78 6.68
N HIS A 148 18.62 -11.14 5.40
CA HIS A 148 19.73 -11.90 4.80
C HIS A 148 20.44 -11.19 3.64
N ALA A 149 19.87 -10.09 3.14
CA ALA A 149 20.40 -9.27 2.07
C ALA A 149 20.34 -7.78 2.42
N SER A 150 20.71 -7.42 3.67
CA SER A 150 20.60 -6.07 4.22
C SER A 150 21.46 -5.01 3.52
N GLN A 151 22.37 -5.43 2.63
CA GLN A 151 23.13 -4.56 1.74
C GLN A 151 22.28 -3.88 0.66
N LEU A 152 21.09 -4.41 0.36
CA LEU A 152 20.16 -3.80 -0.59
C LEU A 152 19.59 -2.50 -0.02
N SER A 153 19.35 -1.52 -0.89
CA SER A 153 18.60 -0.29 -0.57
C SER A 153 17.11 -0.57 -0.35
N ALA A 154 16.38 0.39 0.24
CA ALA A 154 14.93 0.28 0.40
C ALA A 154 14.23 0.13 -0.97
N LYS A 155 14.71 0.87 -1.97
CA LYS A 155 14.20 0.82 -3.36
C LYS A 155 14.38 -0.56 -3.98
N GLU A 156 15.56 -1.15 -3.86
CA GLU A 156 15.86 -2.49 -4.37
C GLU A 156 15.02 -3.55 -3.65
N MET A 157 14.95 -3.49 -2.32
CA MET A 157 14.10 -4.42 -1.55
C MET A 157 12.63 -4.34 -1.98
N ALA A 158 12.10 -3.13 -2.21
CA ALA A 158 10.72 -2.96 -2.65
C ALA A 158 10.47 -3.55 -4.04
N TYR A 159 11.39 -3.34 -4.98
CA TYR A 159 11.30 -3.89 -6.32
C TYR A 159 11.41 -5.43 -6.31
N GLU A 160 12.44 -5.98 -5.68
CA GLU A 160 12.69 -7.43 -5.66
C GLU A 160 11.59 -8.19 -4.92
N SER A 161 11.03 -7.63 -3.85
CA SER A 161 9.90 -8.24 -3.13
C SER A 161 8.66 -8.38 -4.01
N LEU A 162 8.34 -7.35 -4.80
CA LEU A 162 7.25 -7.43 -5.77
C LEU A 162 7.59 -8.32 -6.96
N LYS A 163 8.86 -8.37 -7.38
CA LYS A 163 9.27 -9.25 -8.47
C LYS A 163 9.04 -10.72 -8.10
N VAL A 164 9.44 -11.13 -6.89
CA VAL A 164 9.12 -12.47 -6.36
C VAL A 164 7.61 -12.70 -6.31
N ALA A 165 6.82 -11.72 -5.86
CA ALA A 165 5.37 -11.85 -5.84
C ALA A 165 4.78 -12.00 -7.25
N SER A 166 5.32 -11.32 -8.26
CA SER A 166 4.89 -11.42 -9.66
C SER A 166 5.19 -12.78 -10.29
N ASP A 167 6.25 -13.43 -9.87
CA ASP A 167 6.64 -14.74 -10.38
C ASP A 167 5.81 -15.89 -9.76
N ILE A 168 5.05 -15.61 -8.69
CA ILE A 168 4.23 -16.59 -7.96
C ILE A 168 2.72 -16.32 -8.10
N CYS A 169 2.30 -15.06 -7.96
CA CYS A 169 0.90 -14.68 -7.89
C CYS A 169 0.35 -14.34 -9.28
N VAL A 170 -0.64 -15.10 -9.74
CA VAL A 170 -1.34 -14.85 -11.02
C VAL A 170 -2.06 -13.48 -11.10
N PHE A 171 -2.21 -12.79 -9.97
CA PHE A 171 -2.83 -11.46 -9.86
C PHE A 171 -1.82 -10.31 -9.70
N THR A 172 -0.52 -10.58 -9.81
CA THR A 172 0.56 -9.58 -9.70
C THR A 172 1.46 -9.69 -10.92
N ASN A 173 1.78 -8.57 -11.59
CA ASN A 173 2.70 -8.57 -12.73
C ASN A 173 4.03 -7.88 -12.42
N ASP A 174 4.92 -7.86 -13.41
CA ASP A 174 6.25 -7.27 -13.34
C ASP A 174 6.32 -5.81 -13.82
N ASN A 175 5.17 -5.19 -14.10
CA ASN A 175 5.08 -3.74 -14.36
C ASN A 175 5.12 -2.97 -13.03
N ILE A 176 6.27 -3.05 -12.36
CA ILE A 176 6.48 -2.53 -11.01
C ILE A 176 6.94 -1.08 -11.07
N ILE A 177 6.32 -0.23 -10.27
CA ILE A 177 6.72 1.16 -10.07
C ILE A 177 7.11 1.34 -8.62
N VAL A 178 8.28 1.93 -8.39
CA VAL A 178 8.81 2.21 -7.05
C VAL A 178 8.88 3.71 -6.85
N GLU A 179 8.22 4.20 -5.80
CA GLU A 179 8.29 5.57 -5.32
C GLU A 179 9.17 5.62 -4.06
N THR A 180 10.05 6.61 -3.98
CA THR A 180 10.96 6.81 -2.83
C THR A 180 10.75 8.19 -2.20
N LEU A 181 10.92 8.31 -0.89
CA LEU A 181 10.96 9.61 -0.19
C LEU A 181 12.38 10.15 -0.08
#